data_AF-A0A432STX8-F1
#
_entry.id   AF-A0A432STX8-F1
#
_cell.length_a   1.000
_cell.length_b   1.000
_cell.length_c   1.000
_cell.angle_alpha   90.00
_cell.angle_beta   90.00
_cell.angle_gamma   90.00
#
_symmetry.space_group_name_H-M   'P 1'
#
loop_
_entity.id
_entity.type
_entity.pdbx_description
1 polymer ?
#
loop_
_entity_poly.entity_id
_entity_poly.type
_entity_poly.pdbx_seq_one_letter_code
_entity_poly.pdbx_strand_id
1 'polypeptide(L)'
;MQILLELSFIMDKRKRGIALFITLMVIASIMSIIAVSFSYLEKVQKDAGRTSAIIQGDLLYKNTINILKRFFPKKQNNSEKLKLIYKVPLILMESKSGFNLNLTCTPLLKAVPINWLDKNFIWKNAEKRNLAKDILSMVMEQYSIEEPHKLEQLIIQEITGESSENQDYTPRIKQQRGIVSQQQFNRVITNYRLLYDDPKVLLIPWDLYFSFTEVNPKTKIDGVYLTPEFISLAFEIPIEIVSDSWIVGESTLVSFLKDNSIVAPVNKKIYSKKALNAMHCEQIYAYKEGQYKFNFNYIDERSTNFEFNGKE
;
A
#
# COMPACT_ATOMS: atom_id res chain seq x y z
N MET A 1 -22.04 83.01 -28.10
CA MET A 1 -21.00 82.74 -27.08
C MET A 1 -21.39 81.64 -26.08
N GLN A 2 -22.69 81.37 -25.84
CA GLN A 2 -23.17 80.37 -24.88
C GLN A 2 -23.01 78.90 -25.35
N ILE A 3 -23.14 78.62 -26.65
CA ILE A 3 -23.02 77.27 -27.23
C ILE A 3 -21.57 76.75 -27.23
N LEU A 4 -20.57 77.63 -27.37
CA LEU A 4 -19.14 77.29 -27.31
C LEU A 4 -18.67 76.95 -25.88
N LEU A 5 -19.32 77.50 -24.85
CA LEU A 5 -19.06 77.21 -23.44
C LEU A 5 -19.68 75.86 -23.02
N GLU A 6 -20.86 75.52 -23.52
CA GLU A 6 -21.48 74.20 -23.30
C GLU A 6 -20.72 73.07 -24.01
N LEU A 7 -20.25 73.30 -25.24
CA LEU A 7 -19.45 72.32 -25.99
C LEU A 7 -18.08 72.07 -25.35
N SER A 8 -17.42 73.09 -24.78
CA SER A 8 -16.15 72.90 -24.06
C SER A 8 -16.34 72.13 -22.75
N PHE A 9 -17.44 72.37 -22.03
CA PHE A 9 -17.78 71.69 -20.77
C PHE A 9 -18.20 70.22 -20.98
N ILE A 10 -18.93 69.92 -22.05
CA ILE A 10 -19.30 68.54 -22.44
C ILE A 10 -18.06 67.76 -22.92
N MET A 11 -17.15 68.41 -23.64
CA MET A 11 -15.91 67.79 -24.13
C MET A 11 -14.93 67.46 -22.99
N ASP A 12 -14.92 68.26 -21.92
CA ASP A 12 -14.13 68.02 -20.69
C ASP A 12 -14.74 66.89 -19.83
N LYS A 13 -16.07 66.84 -19.67
CA LYS A 13 -16.76 65.72 -19.00
C LYS A 13 -16.59 64.38 -19.72
N ARG A 14 -16.65 64.37 -21.05
CA ARG A 14 -16.44 63.16 -21.86
C ARG A 14 -14.98 62.68 -21.80
N LYS A 15 -14.01 63.60 -21.82
CA LYS A 15 -12.59 63.28 -21.61
C LYS A 15 -12.31 62.75 -20.20
N ARG A 16 -12.95 63.32 -19.16
CA ARG A 16 -12.90 62.79 -17.79
C ARG A 16 -13.55 61.41 -17.66
N GLY A 17 -14.68 61.17 -18.32
CA GLY A 17 -15.33 59.85 -18.34
C GLY A 17 -14.49 58.78 -19.03
N ILE A 18 -13.88 59.11 -20.17
CA ILE A 18 -12.95 58.21 -20.88
C ILE A 18 -11.70 57.95 -20.04
N ALA A 19 -11.12 58.98 -19.42
CA ALA A 19 -9.97 58.81 -18.52
C ALA A 19 -10.31 57.90 -17.33
N LEU A 20 -11.49 58.05 -16.73
CA LEU A 20 -11.96 57.22 -15.62
C LEU A 20 -12.17 55.76 -16.04
N PHE A 21 -12.70 55.52 -17.24
CA PHE A 21 -12.87 54.16 -17.78
C PHE A 21 -11.51 53.50 -18.06
N ILE A 22 -10.56 54.26 -18.62
CA ILE A 22 -9.18 53.79 -18.85
C ILE A 22 -8.52 53.43 -17.51
N THR A 23 -8.61 54.30 -16.48
CA THR A 23 -8.01 53.99 -15.17
C THR A 23 -8.67 52.78 -14.52
N LEU A 24 -10.00 52.63 -14.63
CA LEU A 24 -10.70 51.46 -14.10
C LEU A 24 -10.27 50.16 -14.80
N MET A 25 -10.12 50.19 -16.14
CA MET A 25 -9.67 49.04 -16.92
C MET A 25 -8.22 48.66 -16.60
N VAL A 26 -7.34 49.65 -16.40
CA VAL A 26 -5.96 49.43 -15.97
C VAL A 26 -5.92 48.83 -14.57
N ILE A 27 -6.68 49.36 -13.62
CA ILE A 27 -6.77 48.81 -12.26
C ILE A 27 -7.30 47.37 -12.30
N ALA A 28 -8.35 47.10 -13.08
CA ALA A 28 -8.90 45.75 -13.22
C ALA A 28 -7.87 44.76 -13.81
N SER A 29 -7.10 45.19 -14.82
CA SER A 29 -6.02 44.39 -15.41
C SER A 29 -4.91 44.10 -14.39
N ILE A 30 -4.46 45.12 -13.64
CA ILE A 30 -3.46 44.96 -12.58
C ILE A 30 -3.97 44.00 -11.50
N MET A 31 -5.22 44.15 -11.05
CA MET A 31 -5.82 43.24 -10.06
C MET A 31 -5.92 41.81 -10.56
N SER A 32 -6.25 41.60 -11.85
CA SER A 32 -6.27 40.27 -12.47
C SER A 32 -4.87 39.64 -12.49
N ILE A 33 -3.83 40.41 -12.82
CA ILE A 33 -2.45 39.92 -12.82
C ILE A 33 -2.03 39.54 -11.39
N ILE A 34 -2.32 40.39 -10.41
CA ILE A 34 -2.01 40.14 -9.00
C ILE A 34 -2.71 38.87 -8.51
N ALA A 35 -4.00 38.68 -8.82
CA ALA A 35 -4.75 37.48 -8.44
C ALA A 35 -4.14 36.20 -9.03
N VAL A 36 -3.76 36.24 -10.31
CA VAL A 36 -3.07 35.12 -10.98
C VAL A 36 -1.71 34.87 -10.32
N SER A 37 -0.92 35.90 -10.02
CA SER A 37 0.37 35.76 -9.33
C SER A 37 0.22 35.15 -7.93
N PHE A 38 -0.78 35.55 -7.15
CA PHE A 38 -1.03 34.93 -5.84
C PHE A 38 -1.41 33.46 -5.96
N SER A 39 -2.23 33.09 -6.94
CA SER A 39 -2.57 31.68 -7.19
C SER A 39 -1.33 30.85 -7.54
N TYR A 40 -0.40 31.39 -8.34
CA TYR A 40 0.88 30.73 -8.62
C TYR A 40 1.74 30.60 -7.36
N LEU A 41 1.85 31.64 -6.53
CA LEU A 41 2.61 31.57 -5.28
C LEU A 41 2.04 30.54 -4.31
N GLU A 42 0.71 30.49 -4.17
CA GLU A 42 0.04 29.50 -3.33
C GLU A 42 0.30 28.07 -3.80
N LYS A 43 0.26 27.84 -5.13
CA LYS A 43 0.60 26.54 -5.72
C LYS A 43 2.06 26.16 -5.43
N VAL A 44 3.00 27.07 -5.66
CA VAL A 44 4.43 26.84 -5.36
C VAL A 44 4.66 26.55 -3.88
N GLN A 45 3.98 27.28 -2.99
CA GLN A 45 4.07 27.05 -1.55
C GLN A 45 3.55 25.65 -1.16
N LYS A 46 2.41 25.22 -1.74
CA LYS A 46 1.84 23.89 -1.54
C LYS A 46 2.76 22.78 -2.06
N ASP A 47 3.30 22.95 -3.26
CA ASP A 47 4.22 21.97 -3.88
C ASP A 47 5.55 21.85 -3.11
N ALA A 48 6.10 22.99 -2.66
CA ALA A 48 7.27 23.02 -1.79
C ALA A 48 6.96 22.36 -0.43
N GLY A 49 5.77 22.61 0.14
CA GLY A 49 5.29 21.97 1.35
C GLY A 49 5.23 20.44 1.24
N ARG A 50 4.64 19.93 0.14
CA ARG A 50 4.55 18.49 -0.15
C ARG A 50 5.92 17.87 -0.35
N THR A 51 6.80 18.51 -1.11
CA THR A 51 8.17 18.03 -1.34
C THR A 51 8.96 17.96 -0.03
N SER A 52 8.84 18.99 0.81
CA SER A 52 9.45 19.02 2.14
C SER A 52 8.91 17.91 3.04
N ALA A 53 7.62 17.60 2.97
CA ALA A 53 7.04 16.49 3.71
C ALA A 53 7.60 15.14 3.24
N ILE A 54 7.77 14.92 1.93
CA ILE A 54 8.38 13.71 1.38
C ILE A 54 9.82 13.53 1.89
N ILE A 55 10.62 14.60 1.90
CA ILE A 55 12.00 14.57 2.44
C ILE A 55 11.98 14.18 3.91
N GLN A 56 11.08 14.75 4.71
CA GLN A 56 10.91 14.36 6.11
C GLN A 56 10.49 12.90 6.24
N GLY A 57 9.61 12.42 5.36
CA GLY A 57 9.20 11.01 5.29
C GLY A 57 10.37 10.07 5.06
N ASP A 58 11.27 10.40 4.11
CA ASP A 58 12.48 9.61 3.84
C ASP A 58 13.45 9.58 5.04
N LEU A 59 13.64 10.71 5.72
CA LEU A 59 14.45 10.78 6.95
C LEU A 59 13.85 9.91 8.06
N LEU A 60 12.55 10.02 8.27
CA LEU A 60 11.84 9.22 9.26
C LEU A 60 11.89 7.73 8.92
N TYR A 61 11.66 7.36 7.65
CA TYR A 61 11.79 5.99 7.17
C TYR A 61 13.18 5.42 7.47
N LYS A 62 14.26 6.11 7.10
CA LYS A 62 15.63 5.69 7.40
C LYS A 62 15.88 5.48 8.90
N ASN A 63 15.39 6.39 9.73
CA ASN A 63 15.50 6.29 11.19
C ASN A 63 14.72 5.10 11.74
N THR A 64 13.48 4.91 11.31
CA THR A 64 12.62 3.78 11.68
C THR A 64 13.28 2.46 11.31
N ILE A 65 13.84 2.33 10.10
CA ILE A 65 14.57 1.11 9.69
C ILE A 65 15.78 0.85 10.60
N ASN A 66 16.54 1.88 10.96
CA ASN A 66 17.68 1.72 11.87
C ASN A 66 17.25 1.28 13.27
N ILE A 67 16.12 1.77 13.77
CA ILE A 67 15.53 1.35 15.04
C ILE A 67 15.08 -0.11 14.93
N LEU A 68 14.30 -0.46 13.90
CA LEU A 68 13.81 -1.83 13.70
C LEU A 68 14.96 -2.85 13.60
N LYS A 69 16.06 -2.51 12.93
CA LYS A 69 17.28 -3.34 12.90
C LYS A 69 17.87 -3.61 14.28
N ARG A 70 17.87 -2.61 15.16
CA ARG A 70 18.39 -2.74 16.54
C ARG A 70 17.44 -3.56 17.42
N PHE A 71 16.14 -3.37 17.28
CA PHE A 71 15.13 -4.06 18.09
C PHE A 71 14.85 -5.49 17.63
N PHE A 72 14.91 -5.74 16.32
CA PHE A 72 14.62 -7.01 15.65
C PHE A 72 15.80 -7.49 14.79
N PRO A 73 16.94 -7.84 15.41
CA PRO A 73 18.09 -8.38 14.69
C PRO A 73 17.80 -9.78 14.14
N LYS A 74 18.52 -10.16 13.08
CA LYS A 74 18.46 -11.49 12.47
C LYS A 74 18.77 -12.60 13.48
N LYS A 75 18.12 -13.75 13.28
CA LYS A 75 18.36 -15.02 14.00
C LYS A 75 18.11 -14.97 15.51
N GLN A 76 17.61 -13.86 16.07
CA GLN A 76 17.15 -13.80 17.45
C GLN A 76 15.67 -14.15 17.55
N ASN A 77 15.30 -14.78 18.66
CA ASN A 77 13.92 -15.04 18.98
C ASN A 77 13.28 -13.76 19.53
N ASN A 78 12.47 -13.09 18.71
CA ASN A 78 11.85 -11.82 19.07
C ASN A 78 10.34 -11.96 19.37
N SER A 79 9.84 -13.17 19.64
CA SER A 79 8.39 -13.43 19.75
C SER A 79 7.65 -12.47 20.67
N GLU A 80 8.18 -12.16 21.86
CA GLU A 80 7.53 -11.22 22.80
C GLU A 80 7.50 -9.78 22.27
N LYS A 81 8.60 -9.33 21.66
CA LYS A 81 8.68 -8.00 21.03
C LYS A 81 7.75 -7.89 19.82
N LEU A 82 7.64 -8.97 19.04
CA LEU A 82 6.70 -9.05 17.92
C LEU A 82 5.25 -8.98 18.41
N LYS A 83 4.94 -9.69 19.52
CA LYS A 83 3.61 -9.62 20.14
C LYS A 83 3.24 -8.20 20.54
N LEU A 84 4.20 -7.42 21.04
CA LEU A 84 3.98 -6.03 21.40
C LEU A 84 3.76 -5.14 20.17
N ILE A 85 4.68 -5.18 19.20
CA ILE A 85 4.64 -4.27 18.02
C ILE A 85 3.47 -4.55 17.08
N TYR A 86 2.94 -5.78 17.08
CA TYR A 86 1.76 -6.14 16.28
C TYR A 86 0.42 -5.83 16.96
N LYS A 87 0.40 -5.65 18.29
CA LYS A 87 -0.84 -5.36 19.03
C LYS A 87 -1.02 -3.87 19.32
N VAL A 88 0.07 -3.12 19.50
CA VAL A 88 0.00 -1.74 19.98
C VAL A 88 0.74 -0.80 19.03
N PRO A 89 0.08 0.26 18.51
CA PRO A 89 0.75 1.29 17.73
C PRO A 89 1.81 2.02 18.57
N LEU A 90 2.98 2.26 18.00
CA LEU A 90 4.04 3.02 18.64
C LEU A 90 3.86 4.51 18.35
N ILE A 91 3.48 5.26 19.37
CA ILE A 91 3.22 6.69 19.28
C ILE A 91 4.40 7.45 19.91
N LEU A 92 4.99 8.37 19.13
CA LEU A 92 6.02 9.31 19.58
C LEU A 92 5.47 10.73 19.45
N MET A 93 5.32 11.42 20.58
CA MET A 93 4.86 12.80 20.64
C MET A 93 5.88 13.67 21.35
N GLU A 94 6.20 14.82 20.76
CA GLU A 94 7.02 15.85 21.38
C GLU A 94 6.22 17.14 21.49
N SER A 95 5.91 17.55 22.72
CA SER A 95 5.02 18.68 23.00
C SER A 95 5.58 20.03 22.53
N LYS A 96 6.91 20.20 22.48
CA LYS A 96 7.55 21.47 22.12
C LYS A 96 7.55 21.73 20.61
N SER A 97 7.81 20.71 19.80
CA SER A 97 7.87 20.83 18.35
C SER A 97 6.53 20.56 17.67
N GLY A 98 5.56 20.02 18.41
CA GLY A 98 4.32 19.50 17.82
C GLY A 98 4.54 18.24 17.00
N PHE A 99 5.72 17.62 17.08
CA PHE A 99 6.02 16.39 16.37
C PHE A 99 5.14 15.26 16.91
N ASN A 100 4.46 14.58 16.00
CA ASN A 100 3.65 13.40 16.28
C ASN A 100 3.94 12.36 15.20
N LEU A 101 4.26 11.14 15.63
CA LEU A 101 4.52 9.99 14.78
C LEU A 101 3.79 8.79 15.36
N ASN A 102 3.05 8.09 14.51
CA ASN A 102 2.40 6.84 14.83
C ASN A 102 2.93 5.75 13.88
N LEU A 103 3.52 4.70 14.44
CA LEU A 103 4.00 3.54 13.70
C LEU A 103 3.16 2.31 14.07
N THR A 104 2.46 1.76 13.08
CA THR A 104 1.71 0.52 13.22
C THR A 104 2.39 -0.54 12.37
N CYS A 105 2.65 -1.72 12.93
CA CYS A 105 3.19 -2.84 12.16
C CYS A 105 2.27 -4.05 12.28
N THR A 106 2.17 -4.82 11.20
CA THR A 106 1.40 -6.05 11.12
C THR A 106 2.28 -7.19 10.57
N PRO A 107 1.97 -8.46 10.88
CA PRO A 107 2.69 -9.60 10.33
C PRO A 107 2.56 -9.64 8.79
N LEU A 108 3.71 -9.72 8.09
CA LEU A 108 3.74 -9.69 6.62
C LEU A 108 3.43 -11.04 5.97
N LEU A 109 3.91 -12.13 6.56
CA LEU A 109 3.82 -13.49 6.01
C LEU A 109 2.72 -14.30 6.73
N LYS A 110 1.57 -13.65 6.96
CA LYS A 110 0.39 -14.22 7.66
C LYS A 110 -0.44 -15.21 6.82
N ALA A 111 -0.19 -15.26 5.52
CA ALA A 111 -0.88 -16.16 4.59
C ALA A 111 0.05 -16.54 3.41
N VAL A 112 -0.44 -17.26 2.40
CA VAL A 112 0.43 -17.73 1.30
C VAL A 112 0.95 -16.57 0.43
N PRO A 113 2.25 -16.44 0.18
CA PRO A 113 2.75 -15.39 -0.72
C PRO A 113 2.23 -15.57 -2.15
N ILE A 114 1.58 -14.55 -2.71
CA ILE A 114 0.98 -14.64 -4.06
C ILE A 114 2.03 -14.94 -5.14
N ASN A 115 3.25 -14.42 -4.96
CA ASN A 115 4.37 -14.63 -5.86
C ASN A 115 4.86 -16.09 -5.91
N TRP A 116 4.31 -17.00 -5.08
CA TRP A 116 4.57 -18.42 -5.22
C TRP A 116 3.86 -19.07 -6.41
N LEU A 117 2.97 -18.35 -7.10
CA LEU A 117 2.39 -18.80 -8.37
C LEU A 117 3.40 -18.82 -9.53
N ASP A 118 4.50 -18.08 -9.43
CA ASP A 118 5.53 -18.02 -10.49
C ASP A 118 6.21 -19.38 -10.70
N LYS A 119 6.05 -19.92 -11.92
CA LYS A 119 6.70 -21.16 -12.34
C LYS A 119 8.21 -21.03 -12.36
N ASN A 120 8.74 -19.89 -12.79
CA ASN A 120 10.17 -19.63 -12.99
C ASN A 120 10.92 -19.48 -11.67
N PHE A 121 10.22 -19.00 -10.65
CA PHE A 121 10.78 -18.76 -9.33
C PHE A 121 10.97 -20.06 -8.51
N ILE A 122 10.12 -21.07 -8.71
CA ILE A 122 10.00 -22.23 -7.82
C ILE A 122 10.25 -23.57 -8.52
N TRP A 123 11.35 -23.69 -9.28
CA TRP A 123 11.72 -24.98 -9.90
C TRP A 123 12.11 -26.04 -8.85
N LYS A 124 12.42 -25.62 -7.62
CA LYS A 124 12.90 -26.50 -6.53
C LYS A 124 11.89 -26.80 -5.42
N ASN A 125 10.75 -26.11 -5.36
CA ASN A 125 9.77 -26.30 -4.27
C ASN A 125 8.32 -26.37 -4.79
N ALA A 126 8.00 -27.36 -5.63
CA ALA A 126 6.66 -27.55 -6.19
C ALA A 126 5.54 -27.46 -5.13
N GLU A 127 5.79 -27.94 -3.92
CA GLU A 127 4.89 -27.86 -2.76
C GLU A 127 4.39 -26.42 -2.47
N LYS A 128 5.24 -25.39 -2.57
CA LYS A 128 4.85 -23.99 -2.33
C LYS A 128 3.93 -23.45 -3.41
N ARG A 129 4.22 -23.80 -4.66
CA ARG A 129 3.45 -23.39 -5.82
C ARG A 129 2.09 -24.09 -5.84
N ASN A 130 2.07 -25.38 -5.51
CA ASN A 130 0.82 -26.14 -5.38
C ASN A 130 -0.07 -25.51 -4.31
N LEU A 131 0.46 -25.26 -3.10
CA LEU A 131 -0.30 -24.57 -2.06
C LEU A 131 -0.89 -23.24 -2.54
N ALA A 132 -0.10 -22.38 -3.21
CA ALA A 132 -0.60 -21.11 -3.72
C ALA A 132 -1.70 -21.27 -4.77
N LYS A 133 -1.58 -22.27 -5.66
CA LYS A 133 -2.59 -22.61 -6.67
C LYS A 133 -3.86 -23.18 -6.06
N ASP A 134 -3.71 -24.07 -5.10
CA ASP A 134 -4.82 -24.74 -4.40
C ASP A 134 -5.62 -23.68 -3.64
N ILE A 135 -4.95 -22.81 -2.88
CA ILE A 135 -5.60 -21.68 -2.18
C ILE A 135 -6.29 -20.74 -3.17
N LEU A 136 -5.64 -20.36 -4.28
CA LEU A 136 -6.28 -19.49 -5.27
C LEU A 136 -7.54 -20.14 -5.87
N SER A 137 -7.46 -21.42 -6.19
CA SER A 137 -8.59 -22.18 -6.76
C SER A 137 -9.74 -22.27 -5.78
N MET A 138 -9.47 -22.64 -4.52
CA MET A 138 -10.47 -22.72 -3.46
C MET A 138 -11.14 -21.37 -3.18
N VAL A 139 -10.37 -20.27 -3.15
CA VAL A 139 -10.92 -18.93 -2.96
C VAL A 139 -11.83 -18.54 -4.13
N MET A 140 -11.41 -18.78 -5.38
CA MET A 140 -12.24 -18.47 -6.55
C MET A 140 -13.52 -19.31 -6.59
N GLU A 141 -13.45 -20.58 -6.18
CA GLU A 141 -14.62 -21.47 -6.06
C GLU A 141 -15.57 -21.01 -4.96
N GLN A 142 -15.04 -20.73 -3.76
CA GLN A 142 -15.82 -20.29 -2.59
C GLN A 142 -16.64 -19.02 -2.89
N TYR A 143 -16.08 -18.09 -3.66
CA TYR A 143 -16.74 -16.85 -4.04
C TYR A 143 -17.44 -16.91 -5.41
N SER A 144 -17.43 -18.08 -6.06
CA SER A 144 -18.11 -18.34 -7.34
C SER A 144 -17.75 -17.30 -8.42
N ILE A 145 -16.45 -17.12 -8.62
CA ILE A 145 -15.88 -16.28 -9.68
C ILE A 145 -16.28 -16.81 -11.04
N GLU A 146 -16.70 -15.93 -11.94
CA GLU A 146 -17.31 -16.31 -13.23
C GLU A 146 -16.28 -16.92 -14.18
N GLU A 147 -15.13 -16.27 -14.31
CA GLU A 147 -14.05 -16.66 -15.24
C GLU A 147 -12.73 -16.89 -14.47
N PRO A 148 -12.63 -17.95 -13.64
CA PRO A 148 -11.51 -18.15 -12.71
C PRO A 148 -10.18 -18.32 -13.44
N HIS A 149 -10.18 -18.98 -14.60
CA HIS A 149 -8.96 -19.16 -15.41
C HIS A 149 -8.42 -17.83 -15.96
N LYS A 150 -9.30 -16.88 -16.28
CA LYS A 150 -8.90 -15.55 -16.77
C LYS A 150 -8.32 -14.70 -15.65
N LEU A 151 -8.88 -14.79 -14.45
CA LEU A 151 -8.32 -14.15 -13.27
C LEU A 151 -6.94 -14.71 -12.93
N GLU A 152 -6.78 -16.04 -12.89
CA GLU A 152 -5.49 -16.69 -12.68
C GLU A 152 -4.46 -16.22 -13.72
N GLN A 153 -4.85 -16.16 -14.99
CA GLN A 153 -3.97 -15.68 -16.06
C GLN A 153 -3.49 -14.23 -15.82
N LEU A 154 -4.39 -13.31 -15.48
CA LEU A 154 -4.03 -11.91 -15.20
C LEU A 154 -3.08 -11.79 -14.00
N ILE A 155 -3.32 -12.57 -12.94
CA ILE A 155 -2.43 -12.61 -11.76
C ILE A 155 -1.05 -13.14 -12.15
N ILE A 156 -0.98 -14.24 -12.92
CA ILE A 156 0.30 -14.80 -13.36
C ILE A 156 1.06 -13.84 -14.26
N GLN A 157 0.37 -13.14 -15.18
CA GLN A 157 0.99 -12.15 -16.07
C GLN A 157 1.64 -11.00 -15.28
N GLU A 158 0.94 -10.48 -14.26
CA GLU A 158 1.50 -9.45 -13.38
C GLU A 158 2.71 -9.97 -12.59
N ILE A 159 2.66 -11.23 -12.13
CA ILE A 159 3.77 -11.84 -11.39
C ILE A 159 5.00 -12.04 -12.28
N THR A 160 4.85 -12.58 -13.49
CA THR A 160 5.99 -12.88 -14.37
C THR A 160 6.50 -11.64 -15.10
N GLY A 161 5.66 -10.62 -15.25
CA GLY A 161 5.92 -9.47 -16.13
C GLY A 161 5.97 -9.87 -17.60
N GLU A 162 5.35 -10.99 -17.97
CA GLU A 162 5.24 -11.45 -19.35
C GLU A 162 3.88 -11.02 -19.92
N SER A 163 3.87 -10.04 -20.84
CA SER A 163 2.67 -9.75 -21.62
C SER A 163 2.51 -10.75 -22.76
N SER A 164 1.30 -11.25 -22.98
CA SER A 164 0.99 -12.13 -24.12
C SER A 164 0.99 -11.41 -25.49
N GLU A 165 1.14 -10.09 -25.52
CA GLU A 165 1.16 -9.30 -26.75
C GLU A 165 2.58 -9.15 -27.29
N ASN A 166 2.74 -9.33 -28.61
CA ASN A 166 3.98 -9.12 -29.36
C ASN A 166 4.46 -7.67 -29.17
N GLN A 167 5.40 -7.46 -28.25
CA GLN A 167 5.97 -6.14 -28.00
C GLN A 167 7.10 -5.83 -28.99
N ASP A 168 6.75 -5.26 -30.14
CA ASP A 168 7.65 -4.44 -30.98
C ASP A 168 8.11 -3.16 -30.25
N TYR A 169 7.52 -2.87 -29.09
CA TYR A 169 7.90 -1.78 -28.21
C TYR A 169 8.59 -2.33 -26.96
N THR A 170 9.91 -2.15 -26.86
CA THR A 170 10.61 -2.33 -25.59
C THR A 170 10.18 -1.21 -24.62
N PRO A 171 9.48 -1.51 -23.51
CA PRO A 171 9.23 -0.49 -22.50
C PRO A 171 10.58 -0.01 -21.95
N ARG A 172 10.82 1.30 -21.96
CA ARG A 172 12.07 1.92 -21.43
C ARG A 172 12.28 1.66 -19.93
N ILE A 173 11.24 1.21 -19.23
CA ILE A 173 11.25 0.86 -17.81
C ILE A 173 11.02 -0.65 -17.73
N LYS A 174 11.97 -1.39 -17.13
CA LYS A 174 11.77 -2.82 -16.84
C LYS A 174 10.48 -2.97 -16.02
N GLN A 175 9.49 -3.70 -16.52
CA GLN A 175 8.33 -4.07 -15.72
C GLN A 175 8.81 -4.75 -14.43
N GLN A 176 8.34 -4.24 -13.30
CA GLN A 176 8.64 -4.81 -11.99
C GLN A 176 7.96 -6.18 -11.94
N ARG A 177 8.75 -7.24 -11.74
CA ARG A 177 8.23 -8.61 -11.62
C ARG A 177 7.70 -8.82 -10.21
N GLY A 178 6.61 -9.58 -10.12
CA GLY A 178 5.96 -9.93 -8.87
C GLY A 178 4.98 -8.87 -8.38
N ILE A 179 4.07 -9.31 -7.53
CA ILE A 179 3.10 -8.47 -6.83
C ILE A 179 3.60 -8.25 -5.41
N VAL A 180 4.04 -7.02 -5.13
CA VAL A 180 4.78 -6.70 -3.89
C VAL A 180 3.97 -5.86 -2.90
N SER A 181 2.80 -5.34 -3.31
CA SER A 181 1.85 -4.66 -2.44
C SER A 181 0.40 -5.01 -2.79
N GLN A 182 -0.49 -4.85 -1.81
CA GLN A 182 -1.93 -5.07 -2.02
C GLN A 182 -2.50 -4.09 -3.04
N GLN A 183 -1.96 -2.86 -3.11
CA GLN A 183 -2.40 -1.88 -4.10
C GLN A 183 -2.12 -2.37 -5.53
N GLN A 184 -0.94 -2.95 -5.77
CA GLN A 184 -0.62 -3.55 -7.06
C GLN A 184 -1.58 -4.70 -7.40
N PHE A 185 -1.85 -5.59 -6.44
CA PHE A 185 -2.82 -6.67 -6.62
C PHE A 185 -4.23 -6.15 -6.95
N ASN A 186 -4.70 -5.14 -6.22
CA ASN A 186 -6.02 -4.54 -6.42
C ASN A 186 -6.18 -3.94 -7.82
N ARG A 187 -5.10 -3.50 -8.48
CA ARG A 187 -5.16 -3.07 -9.89
C ARG A 187 -5.44 -4.25 -10.82
N VAL A 188 -4.83 -5.41 -10.57
CA VAL A 188 -5.11 -6.66 -11.32
C VAL A 188 -6.57 -7.06 -11.14
N ILE A 189 -7.05 -7.06 -9.89
CA ILE A 189 -8.45 -7.40 -9.56
C ILE A 189 -9.43 -6.41 -10.21
N THR A 190 -9.13 -5.11 -10.16
CA THR A 190 -9.97 -4.09 -10.79
C THR A 190 -10.01 -4.26 -12.30
N ASN A 191 -8.87 -4.58 -12.92
CA ASN A 191 -8.80 -4.87 -14.36
C ASN A 191 -9.65 -6.09 -14.73
N TYR A 192 -9.53 -7.19 -13.97
CA TYR A 192 -10.37 -8.37 -14.16
C TYR A 192 -11.86 -8.03 -14.08
N ARG A 193 -12.28 -7.32 -13.02
CA ARG A 193 -13.67 -6.88 -12.86
C ARG A 193 -14.17 -6.07 -14.05
N LEU A 194 -13.33 -5.22 -14.64
CA LEU A 194 -13.73 -4.39 -15.79
C LEU A 194 -13.83 -5.20 -17.08
N LEU A 195 -12.96 -6.19 -17.27
CA LEU A 195 -12.92 -7.00 -18.48
C LEU A 195 -14.02 -8.07 -18.54
N TYR A 196 -14.40 -8.61 -17.38
CA TYR A 196 -15.32 -9.75 -17.29
C TYR A 196 -16.62 -9.43 -16.54
N ASP A 197 -16.81 -8.17 -16.11
CA ASP A 197 -17.98 -7.68 -15.36
C ASP A 197 -18.36 -8.53 -14.13
N ASP A 198 -17.37 -9.12 -13.46
CA ASP A 198 -17.57 -9.89 -12.22
C ASP A 198 -17.32 -9.00 -10.98
N PRO A 199 -18.37 -8.50 -10.29
CA PRO A 199 -18.21 -7.70 -9.08
C PRO A 199 -17.82 -8.51 -7.85
N LYS A 200 -18.03 -9.84 -7.84
CA LYS A 200 -17.78 -10.69 -6.66
C LYS A 200 -16.30 -10.74 -6.32
N VAL A 201 -15.43 -10.59 -7.33
CA VAL A 201 -13.98 -10.53 -7.16
C VAL A 201 -13.51 -9.42 -6.20
N LEU A 202 -14.29 -8.34 -6.07
CA LEU A 202 -14.01 -7.23 -5.15
C LEU A 202 -14.48 -7.50 -3.72
N LEU A 203 -15.34 -8.49 -3.52
CA LEU A 203 -15.84 -8.89 -2.20
C LEU A 203 -14.86 -9.85 -1.50
N ILE A 204 -13.91 -10.42 -2.23
CA ILE A 204 -12.92 -11.35 -1.68
C ILE A 204 -11.93 -10.57 -0.79
N PRO A 205 -11.77 -10.93 0.49
CA PRO A 205 -10.78 -10.34 1.37
C PRO A 205 -9.40 -10.97 1.10
N TRP A 206 -8.80 -10.62 -0.03
CA TRP A 206 -7.59 -11.26 -0.56
C TRP A 206 -6.41 -11.29 0.41
N ASP A 207 -6.27 -10.30 1.29
CA ASP A 207 -5.20 -10.23 2.28
C ASP A 207 -5.36 -11.22 3.45
N LEU A 208 -6.52 -11.85 3.58
CA LEU A 208 -6.73 -12.96 4.51
C LEU A 208 -6.18 -14.27 3.97
N TYR A 209 -6.01 -14.40 2.65
CA TYR A 209 -5.53 -15.62 2.00
C TYR A 209 -4.12 -15.46 1.43
N PHE A 210 -3.73 -14.25 1.05
CA PHE A 210 -2.47 -13.97 0.38
C PHE A 210 -1.63 -12.91 1.07
N SER A 211 -0.31 -13.11 1.02
CA SER A 211 0.68 -12.11 1.41
C SER A 211 1.31 -11.47 0.17
N PHE A 212 1.42 -10.14 0.16
CA PHE A 212 1.99 -9.37 -0.95
C PHE A 212 3.40 -8.90 -0.60
N THR A 213 4.41 -9.64 -1.05
CA THR A 213 5.83 -9.34 -0.77
C THR A 213 6.73 -10.05 -1.76
N GLU A 214 7.95 -9.53 -1.93
CA GLU A 214 9.03 -10.26 -2.57
C GLU A 214 9.30 -11.59 -1.83
N VAL A 215 9.58 -12.63 -2.60
CA VAL A 215 9.85 -13.97 -2.11
C VAL A 215 11.26 -14.39 -2.50
N ASN A 216 11.90 -15.18 -1.64
CA ASN A 216 13.15 -15.89 -1.91
C ASN A 216 12.89 -17.41 -1.72
N PRO A 217 13.75 -18.33 -2.19
CA PRO A 217 13.54 -19.77 -2.00
C PRO A 217 13.40 -20.22 -0.54
N LYS A 218 13.93 -19.43 0.41
CA LYS A 218 13.88 -19.67 1.86
C LYS A 218 12.67 -19.03 2.54
N THR A 219 11.88 -18.19 1.85
CA THR A 219 10.66 -17.58 2.40
C THR A 219 9.72 -18.66 2.91
N LYS A 220 9.20 -18.48 4.12
CA LYS A 220 8.23 -19.36 4.76
C LYS A 220 7.00 -18.55 5.17
N ILE A 221 5.88 -19.21 5.37
CA ILE A 221 4.72 -18.61 6.02
C ILE A 221 4.98 -18.59 7.53
N ASP A 222 4.55 -17.53 8.21
CA ASP A 222 4.61 -17.44 9.67
C ASP A 222 3.83 -18.61 10.30
N GLY A 223 4.30 -19.15 11.42
CA GLY A 223 3.64 -20.26 12.11
C GLY A 223 2.79 -19.85 13.31
N VAL A 224 2.72 -18.55 13.60
CA VAL A 224 2.18 -17.98 14.85
C VAL A 224 1.16 -16.88 14.56
N TYR A 225 1.36 -16.13 13.49
CA TYR A 225 0.50 -15.00 13.11
C TYR A 225 -0.32 -15.26 11.84
N LEU A 226 -0.73 -16.52 11.64
CA LEU A 226 -1.59 -16.91 10.52
C LEU A 226 -3.00 -16.33 10.67
N THR A 227 -3.64 -16.04 9.55
CA THR A 227 -5.06 -15.69 9.51
C THR A 227 -5.92 -16.95 9.67
N PRO A 228 -7.04 -16.87 10.42
CA PRO A 228 -7.98 -17.99 10.55
C PRO A 228 -8.47 -18.52 9.20
N GLU A 229 -8.75 -17.63 8.25
CA GLU A 229 -9.29 -17.96 6.93
C GLU A 229 -8.29 -18.76 6.10
N PHE A 230 -7.01 -18.39 6.16
CA PHE A 230 -5.96 -19.16 5.51
C PHE A 230 -5.78 -20.53 6.16
N ILE A 231 -5.82 -20.65 7.49
CA ILE A 231 -5.74 -21.94 8.17
C ILE A 231 -6.91 -22.84 7.74
N SER A 232 -8.12 -22.29 7.73
CA SER A 232 -9.34 -23.00 7.34
C SER A 232 -9.21 -23.59 5.93
N LEU A 233 -8.79 -22.79 4.95
CA LEU A 233 -8.60 -23.28 3.57
C LEU A 233 -7.38 -24.20 3.44
N ALA A 234 -6.23 -23.86 4.02
CA ALA A 234 -4.98 -24.60 3.81
C ALA A 234 -4.98 -26.00 4.45
N PHE A 235 -5.82 -26.22 5.45
CA PHE A 235 -5.92 -27.49 6.17
C PHE A 235 -7.32 -28.12 6.08
N GLU A 236 -8.22 -27.53 5.28
CA GLU A 236 -9.61 -27.99 5.11
C GLU A 236 -10.35 -28.14 6.45
N ILE A 237 -10.18 -27.16 7.33
CA ILE A 237 -10.80 -27.12 8.66
C ILE A 237 -11.96 -26.12 8.62
N PRO A 238 -13.16 -26.47 9.13
CA PRO A 238 -14.25 -25.52 9.28
C PRO A 238 -13.81 -24.24 10.01
N ILE A 239 -14.18 -23.08 9.45
CA ILE A 239 -13.74 -21.77 9.96
C ILE A 239 -14.21 -21.53 11.40
N GLU A 240 -15.30 -22.15 11.82
CA GLU A 240 -15.83 -22.09 13.18
C GLU A 240 -14.85 -22.69 14.18
N ILE A 241 -14.30 -23.88 13.87
CA ILE A 241 -13.30 -24.56 14.73
C ILE A 241 -12.02 -23.72 14.82
N VAL A 242 -11.59 -23.16 13.68
CA VAL A 242 -10.41 -22.29 13.66
C VAL A 242 -10.66 -21.04 14.49
N SER A 243 -11.80 -20.37 14.32
CA SER A 243 -12.13 -19.13 15.02
C SER A 243 -12.23 -19.31 16.54
N ASP A 244 -12.74 -20.45 17.00
CA ASP A 244 -12.90 -20.74 18.43
C ASP A 244 -11.56 -21.10 19.11
N SER A 245 -10.65 -21.76 18.39
CA SER A 245 -9.44 -22.36 18.99
C SER A 245 -8.12 -21.67 18.58
N TRP A 246 -8.11 -20.89 17.50
CA TRP A 246 -6.91 -20.19 17.02
C TRP A 246 -6.82 -18.77 17.58
N ILE A 247 -5.89 -18.58 18.52
CA ILE A 247 -5.56 -17.25 19.04
C ILE A 247 -4.29 -16.75 18.36
N VAL A 248 -4.46 -15.81 17.42
CA VAL A 248 -3.38 -15.17 16.66
C VAL A 248 -2.31 -14.60 17.59
N GLY A 249 -1.06 -15.01 17.39
CA GLY A 249 0.06 -14.53 18.20
C GLY A 249 0.28 -15.24 19.55
N GLU A 250 -0.58 -16.20 19.90
CA GLU A 250 -0.50 -16.94 21.16
C GLU A 250 -0.33 -18.45 20.92
N SER A 251 -1.08 -18.98 19.94
CA SER A 251 -0.94 -20.36 19.48
C SER A 251 0.08 -20.49 18.36
N THR A 252 0.68 -21.68 18.23
CA THR A 252 1.47 -22.05 17.05
C THR A 252 0.65 -22.98 16.17
N LEU A 253 0.85 -22.95 14.86
CA LEU A 253 0.15 -23.84 13.93
C LEU A 253 0.32 -25.31 14.33
N VAL A 254 1.52 -25.68 14.79
CA VAL A 254 1.82 -27.05 15.23
C VAL A 254 1.01 -27.44 16.48
N SER A 255 0.91 -26.54 17.47
CA SER A 255 0.11 -26.82 18.67
C SER A 255 -1.37 -26.86 18.34
N PHE A 256 -1.87 -25.90 17.57
CA PHE A 256 -3.27 -25.85 17.15
C PHE A 256 -3.73 -27.13 16.43
N LEU A 257 -2.95 -27.61 15.45
CA LEU A 257 -3.30 -28.84 14.73
C LEU A 257 -3.27 -30.07 15.65
N LYS A 258 -2.30 -30.13 16.57
CA LYS A 258 -2.21 -31.21 17.55
C LYS A 258 -3.39 -31.22 18.51
N ASP A 259 -3.77 -30.05 19.04
CA ASP A 259 -4.83 -29.90 20.03
C ASP A 259 -6.21 -30.22 19.44
N ASN A 260 -6.38 -30.01 18.13
CA ASN A 260 -7.58 -30.36 17.37
C ASN A 260 -7.53 -31.78 16.74
N SER A 261 -6.57 -32.62 17.14
CA SER A 261 -6.41 -34.00 16.64
C SER A 261 -6.26 -34.12 15.12
N ILE A 262 -5.69 -33.10 14.47
CA ILE A 262 -5.48 -33.06 13.03
C ILE A 262 -4.12 -33.69 12.70
N VAL A 263 -4.14 -34.82 12.01
CA VAL A 263 -2.94 -35.66 11.76
C VAL A 263 -2.06 -35.12 10.61
N ALA A 264 -2.38 -33.96 10.04
CA ALA A 264 -1.64 -33.38 8.93
C ALA A 264 -0.23 -32.91 9.38
N PRO A 265 0.87 -33.50 8.88
CA PRO A 265 2.20 -33.06 9.26
C PRO A 265 2.48 -31.66 8.69
N VAL A 266 2.75 -30.69 9.56
CA VAL A 266 3.15 -29.34 9.14
C VAL A 266 4.45 -29.40 8.33
N ASN A 267 4.36 -29.03 7.05
CA ASN A 267 5.50 -28.99 6.16
C ASN A 267 6.49 -27.88 6.56
N LYS A 268 7.60 -28.28 7.18
CA LYS A 268 8.66 -27.38 7.67
C LYS A 268 9.38 -26.57 6.57
N LYS A 269 9.20 -26.92 5.29
CA LYS A 269 9.72 -26.14 4.15
C LYS A 269 8.81 -24.97 3.79
N ILE A 270 7.51 -25.08 4.07
CA ILE A 270 6.50 -24.07 3.81
C ILE A 270 6.31 -23.18 5.04
N TYR A 271 6.13 -23.80 6.20
CA TYR A 271 5.77 -23.11 7.44
C TYR A 271 6.97 -22.94 8.37
N SER A 272 7.04 -21.79 9.00
CA SER A 272 7.92 -21.55 10.13
C SER A 272 7.37 -22.22 11.40
N LYS A 273 8.26 -22.64 12.30
CA LYS A 273 7.86 -23.12 13.64
C LYS A 273 7.69 -21.97 14.64
N LYS A 274 8.19 -20.78 14.30
CA LYS A 274 8.25 -19.60 15.17
C LYS A 274 7.77 -18.39 14.40
N ALA A 275 7.42 -17.33 15.12
CA ALA A 275 7.14 -16.03 14.53
C ALA A 275 8.34 -15.56 13.69
N LEU A 276 8.04 -15.01 12.52
CA LEU A 276 9.01 -14.47 11.59
C LEU A 276 9.18 -12.96 11.84
N ASN A 277 10.42 -12.48 11.75
CA ASN A 277 10.71 -11.04 11.74
C ASN A 277 10.40 -10.46 10.34
N ALA A 278 9.14 -10.53 9.94
CA ALA A 278 8.63 -10.05 8.66
C ALA A 278 7.35 -9.24 8.92
N MET A 279 7.40 -7.94 8.69
CA MET A 279 6.34 -7.01 9.05
C MET A 279 6.03 -6.04 7.91
N HIS A 280 4.75 -5.74 7.75
CA HIS A 280 4.28 -4.58 7.01
C HIS A 280 4.09 -3.45 8.01
N CYS A 281 4.76 -2.33 7.82
CA CYS A 281 4.67 -1.19 8.71
C CYS A 281 4.11 0.01 7.99
N GLU A 282 3.23 0.72 8.68
CA GLU A 282 2.63 1.96 8.29
C GLU A 282 3.02 3.04 9.28
N GLN A 283 3.48 4.18 8.77
CA GLN A 283 3.86 5.31 9.59
C GLN A 283 3.11 6.56 9.17
N ILE A 284 2.39 7.14 10.13
CA ILE A 284 1.70 8.42 10.01
C ILE A 284 2.48 9.45 10.81
N TYR A 285 2.73 10.62 10.24
CA TYR A 285 3.44 11.68 10.93
C TYR A 285 2.87 13.06 10.60
N ALA A 286 2.89 13.95 11.60
CA ALA A 286 2.54 15.34 11.44
C ALA A 286 3.74 16.13 10.90
N TYR A 287 3.52 16.95 9.88
CA TYR A 287 4.52 17.87 9.36
C TYR A 287 3.86 19.17 8.85
N LYS A 288 4.20 20.30 9.46
CA LYS A 288 3.51 21.59 9.25
C LYS A 288 2.00 21.42 9.46
N GLU A 289 1.17 21.86 8.52
CA GLU A 289 -0.31 21.82 8.59
C GLU A 289 -0.93 20.55 7.97
N GLY A 290 -0.18 19.43 7.96
CA GLY A 290 -0.66 18.19 7.37
C GLY A 290 -0.20 16.94 8.10
N GLN A 291 -0.98 15.87 7.93
CA GLN A 291 -0.59 14.52 8.29
C GLN A 291 -0.22 13.77 7.01
N TYR A 292 0.86 13.01 7.08
CA TYR A 292 1.38 12.28 5.93
C TYR A 292 1.60 10.83 6.32
N LYS A 293 1.40 9.96 5.34
CA LYS A 293 1.48 8.51 5.52
C LYS A 293 2.44 7.89 4.53
N PHE A 294 3.27 6.98 5.02
CA PHE A 294 3.99 6.04 4.17
C PHE A 294 3.92 4.64 4.75
N ASN A 295 4.08 3.65 3.88
CA ASN A 295 4.18 2.25 4.29
C ASN A 295 5.48 1.65 3.77
N PHE A 296 5.88 0.52 4.36
CA PHE A 296 7.03 -0.25 3.91
C PHE A 296 6.95 -1.68 4.46
N ASN A 297 7.63 -2.60 3.78
CA ASN A 297 7.86 -3.94 4.30
C ASN A 297 9.24 -4.00 4.98
N TYR A 298 9.33 -4.69 6.11
CA TYR A 298 10.59 -4.98 6.80
C TYR A 298 10.73 -6.49 6.98
N ILE A 299 11.74 -7.08 6.34
CA ILE A 299 12.03 -8.51 6.37
C ILE A 299 13.55 -8.71 6.40
N ASP A 300 14.04 -9.57 7.31
CA ASP A 300 15.45 -9.91 7.41
C ASP A 300 16.39 -8.67 7.42
N GLU A 301 16.10 -7.69 8.31
CA GLU A 301 16.84 -6.41 8.44
C GLU A 301 16.89 -5.56 7.18
N ARG A 302 16.10 -5.88 6.15
CA ARG A 302 15.97 -5.08 4.95
C ARG A 302 14.59 -4.48 4.93
N SER A 303 14.49 -3.31 4.32
CA SER A 303 13.20 -2.73 4.01
C SER A 303 13.04 -2.62 2.50
N THR A 304 11.82 -2.90 2.05
CA THR A 304 11.40 -2.89 0.65
C THR A 304 10.01 -2.26 0.55
N ASN A 305 9.58 -1.94 -0.67
CA ASN A 305 8.24 -1.42 -0.96
C ASN A 305 7.87 -0.18 -0.17
N PHE A 306 8.78 0.81 -0.13
CA PHE A 306 8.44 2.12 0.41
C PHE A 306 7.42 2.79 -0.50
N GLU A 307 6.21 3.04 0.00
CA GLU A 307 5.17 3.79 -0.72
C GLU A 307 4.78 5.02 0.10
N PHE A 308 4.90 6.20 -0.50
CA PHE A 308 4.44 7.45 0.08
C PHE A 308 3.02 7.75 -0.37
N ASN A 309 2.06 7.67 0.55
CA ASN A 309 0.63 7.80 0.27
C ASN A 309 0.13 9.25 0.21
N GLY A 310 1.00 10.22 0.51
CA GLY A 310 0.64 11.63 0.45
C GLY A 310 0.08 12.16 1.76
N LYS A 311 -0.65 13.27 1.64
CA LYS A 311 -1.34 13.93 2.75
C LYS A 311 -2.66 13.19 3.01
N GLU A 312 -2.93 12.87 4.27
CA GLU A 312 -4.26 12.44 4.74
C GLU A 312 -5.21 13.62 4.90
#